data_AF-A0AAJ3P849-F1
#
_entry.id   AF-A0AAJ3P849-F1
#
_cell.length_a   1.000
_cell.length_b   1.000
_cell.length_c   1.000
_cell.angle_alpha   90.00
_cell.angle_beta   90.00
_cell.angle_gamma   90.00
#
_symmetry.space_group_name_H-M   'P 1'
#
loop_
_entity.id
_entity.type
_entity.pdbx_description
1 polymer ?
#
loop_
_entity_poly.entity_id
_entity_poly.type
_entity_poly.pdbx_seq_one_letter_code
_entity_poly.pdbx_strand_id
1 'polypeptide(L)'
;MPETRPTDQRRTGFTSMPHALGRGGREDIVWEALERVDGKPAPAIGVMQAAMGTEAQIRLTADVIRAYLDAQGLRDTREWAARQGGAA
;
A
#
# COMPACT_ATOMS: atom_id res chain seq x y z
N MET A 1 -33.69 26.43 11.38
CA MET A 1 -33.31 25.15 10.75
C MET A 1 -31.84 24.91 11.07
N PRO A 2 -31.49 24.08 12.07
CA PRO A 2 -30.09 23.84 12.39
C PRO A 2 -29.47 22.82 11.41
N GLU A 3 -28.42 23.23 10.72
CA GLU A 3 -27.64 22.38 9.81
C GLU A 3 -26.90 21.29 10.60
N THR A 4 -27.32 20.03 10.43
CA THR A 4 -26.59 18.87 10.92
C THR A 4 -25.52 18.47 9.92
N ARG A 5 -24.25 18.78 10.21
CA ARG A 5 -23.10 18.23 9.47
C ARG A 5 -23.02 16.72 9.72
N PRO A 6 -22.93 15.84 8.71
CA PRO A 6 -22.66 14.44 8.94
C PRO A 6 -21.18 14.27 9.31
N THR A 7 -20.91 14.17 10.61
CA THR A 7 -19.72 13.46 11.11
C THR A 7 -20.00 11.97 10.99
N ASP A 8 -19.57 11.35 9.90
CA ASP A 8 -19.49 9.88 9.84
C ASP A 8 -18.09 9.47 9.39
N GLN A 9 -17.30 9.21 10.42
CA GLN A 9 -16.00 8.58 10.42
C GLN A 9 -16.15 7.13 9.93
N ARG A 10 -16.35 6.93 8.63
CA ARG A 10 -16.29 5.59 8.04
C ARG A 10 -14.85 5.26 7.76
N ARG A 11 -14.27 4.44 8.64
CA ARG A 11 -13.15 3.56 8.30
C ARG A 11 -13.56 2.80 7.05
N THR A 12 -12.99 3.17 5.90
CA THR A 12 -13.14 2.43 4.66
C THR A 12 -12.38 1.12 4.79
N GLY A 13 -13.07 0.12 5.34
CA GLY A 13 -12.67 -1.27 5.23
C GLY A 13 -12.57 -1.63 3.74
N PHE A 14 -11.39 -2.12 3.38
CA PHE A 14 -10.97 -2.44 2.02
C PHE A 14 -11.90 -3.48 1.40
N THR A 15 -12.70 -3.07 0.41
CA THR A 15 -13.44 -4.02 -0.43
C THR A 15 -12.51 -4.44 -1.56
N SER A 16 -11.91 -5.61 -1.43
CA SER A 16 -11.16 -6.27 -2.49
C SER A 16 -12.09 -6.59 -3.67
N MET A 17 -12.08 -5.75 -4.71
CA MET A 17 -12.66 -6.03 -6.02
C MET A 17 -11.56 -6.02 -7.09
N PRO A 18 -11.55 -6.99 -8.02
CA PRO A 18 -10.52 -7.08 -9.05
C PRO A 18 -10.85 -6.10 -10.18
N HIS A 19 -10.20 -4.93 -10.20
CA HIS A 19 -10.29 -4.01 -11.32
C HIS A 19 -9.15 -4.22 -12.31
N ALA A 20 -9.52 -4.38 -13.58
CA ALA A 20 -8.61 -4.36 -14.72
C ALA A 20 -7.63 -3.18 -14.60
N LEU A 21 -6.35 -3.42 -14.89
CA LEU A 21 -5.20 -2.51 -14.75
C LEU A 21 -5.39 -1.13 -15.43
N GLY A 22 -6.19 -0.26 -14.81
CA GLY A 22 -6.24 1.19 -15.05
C GLY A 22 -5.35 1.94 -14.06
N ARG A 23 -5.47 3.28 -14.02
CA ARG A 23 -4.77 4.14 -13.03
C ARG A 23 -4.96 3.63 -11.59
N GLY A 24 -6.16 3.13 -11.25
CA GLY A 24 -6.46 2.51 -9.96
C GLY A 24 -5.63 1.24 -9.70
N GLY A 25 -5.49 0.35 -10.68
CA GLY A 25 -4.72 -0.89 -10.51
C GLY A 25 -3.23 -0.67 -10.27
N ARG A 26 -2.65 0.44 -10.76
CA ARG A 26 -1.25 0.80 -10.43
C ARG A 26 -1.11 1.33 -9.01
N GLU A 27 -2.09 2.11 -8.56
CA GLU A 27 -2.12 2.63 -7.18
C GLU A 27 -2.29 1.49 -6.18
N ASP A 28 -3.15 0.51 -6.48
CA ASP A 28 -3.33 -0.70 -5.68
C ASP A 28 -2.02 -1.50 -5.53
N ILE A 29 -1.24 -1.63 -6.62
CA ILE A 29 0.07 -2.29 -6.57
C ILE A 29 1.02 -1.58 -5.60
N VAL A 30 1.04 -0.24 -5.65
CA VAL A 30 1.90 0.57 -4.77
C VAL A 30 1.45 0.44 -3.31
N TRP A 31 0.15 0.53 -3.04
CA TRP A 31 -0.37 0.35 -1.68
C TRP A 31 -0.07 -1.03 -1.12
N GLU A 32 -0.34 -2.09 -1.89
CA GLU A 32 -0.04 -3.46 -1.51
C GLU A 32 1.46 -3.71 -1.30
N ALA A 33 2.32 -3.02 -2.04
CA ALA A 33 3.77 -3.08 -1.87
C ALA A 33 4.21 -2.36 -0.58
N LEU A 34 3.68 -1.17 -0.29
CA LEU A 34 3.94 -0.44 0.96
C LEU A 34 3.54 -1.27 2.18
N GLU A 35 2.35 -1.87 2.15
CA GLU A 35 1.89 -2.73 3.24
C GLU A 35 2.81 -3.95 3.44
N ARG A 36 3.31 -4.57 2.36
CA ARG A 36 4.29 -5.67 2.44
C ARG A 36 5.60 -5.23 3.08
N VAL A 37 6.12 -4.06 2.70
CA VAL A 37 7.32 -3.49 3.31
C VAL A 37 7.13 -3.23 4.81
N ASP A 38 5.93 -2.84 5.22
CA ASP A 38 5.57 -2.63 6.62
C ASP A 38 5.17 -3.92 7.38
N GLY A 39 5.35 -5.09 6.75
CA GLY A 39 5.22 -6.40 7.40
C GLY A 39 3.95 -7.19 7.08
N LYS A 40 3.13 -6.76 6.12
CA LYS A 40 2.01 -7.57 5.62
C LYS A 40 2.56 -8.87 5.00
N PRO A 41 2.05 -10.05 5.37
CA PRO A 41 2.53 -11.32 4.83
C PRO A 41 2.20 -11.46 3.34
N ALA A 42 3.02 -12.23 2.63
CA ALA A 42 2.75 -12.59 1.24
C ALA A 42 1.45 -13.41 1.13
N PRO A 43 0.71 -13.29 0.01
CA PRO A 43 -0.53 -14.04 -0.18
C PRO A 43 -0.27 -15.55 -0.29
N ALA A 44 -1.30 -16.34 0.03
CA ALA A 44 -1.25 -17.79 -0.10
C ALA A 44 -0.98 -18.22 -1.56
N ILE A 45 -0.33 -19.38 -1.75
CA ILE A 45 0.11 -19.88 -3.07
C ILE A 45 -1.01 -19.89 -4.11
N GLY A 46 -2.22 -20.34 -3.74
CA GLY A 46 -3.36 -20.40 -4.66
C GLY A 46 -3.82 -19.01 -5.15
N VAL A 47 -3.76 -17.99 -4.28
CA VAL A 47 -4.08 -16.59 -4.62
C VAL A 47 -2.99 -16.02 -5.52
N MET A 48 -1.73 -16.32 -5.22
CA MET A 48 -0.60 -15.92 -6.04
C MET A 48 -0.65 -16.51 -7.45
N GLN A 49 -1.03 -17.79 -7.59
CA GLN A 49 -1.19 -18.43 -8.90
C GLN A 49 -2.30 -17.79 -9.74
N ALA A 50 -3.42 -17.40 -9.12
CA ALA A 50 -4.53 -16.74 -9.80
C ALA A 50 -4.21 -15.31 -10.26
N ALA A 51 -3.22 -14.65 -9.64
CA ALA A 51 -2.87 -13.24 -9.88
C ALA A 51 -1.38 -13.03 -10.20
N MET A 52 -0.71 -14.02 -10.80
CA MET A 52 0.76 -14.03 -10.97
C MET A 52 1.34 -12.73 -11.55
N GLY A 53 0.70 -12.15 -12.57
CA GLY A 53 1.17 -10.90 -13.18
C GLY A 53 1.14 -9.72 -12.22
N THR A 54 0.05 -9.58 -11.46
CA THR A 54 -0.11 -8.52 -10.45
C THR A 54 0.82 -8.74 -9.27
N GLU A 55 0.92 -9.98 -8.76
CA GLU A 55 1.81 -10.30 -7.64
C GLU A 55 3.28 -10.06 -7.99
N ALA A 56 3.71 -10.35 -9.22
CA ALA A 56 5.06 -10.04 -9.68
C ALA A 56 5.33 -8.51 -9.67
N GLN A 57 4.36 -7.71 -10.09
CA GLN A 57 4.48 -6.24 -10.05
C GLN A 57 4.53 -5.71 -8.62
N ILE A 58 3.74 -6.27 -7.70
CA ILE A 58 3.76 -5.89 -6.28
C ILE A 58 5.11 -6.21 -5.65
N ARG A 59 5.67 -7.39 -5.90
CA ARG A 59 7.00 -7.77 -5.38
C ARG A 59 8.09 -6.85 -5.88
N LEU A 60 8.15 -6.61 -7.20
CA LEU A 60 9.13 -5.69 -7.78
C LEU A 60 9.00 -4.28 -7.19
N THR A 61 7.77 -3.82 -6.97
CA THR A 61 7.53 -2.49 -6.37
C THR A 61 7.98 -2.47 -4.90
N ALA A 62 7.69 -3.52 -4.13
CA ALA A 62 8.12 -3.65 -2.74
C ALA A 62 9.66 -3.70 -2.62
N ASP A 63 10.33 -4.43 -3.52
CA ASP A 63 11.79 -4.50 -3.57
C ASP A 63 12.43 -3.13 -3.84
N VAL A 64 11.86 -2.35 -4.78
CA VAL A 64 12.34 -0.99 -5.07
C VAL A 64 12.14 -0.06 -3.86
N ILE A 65 10.97 -0.11 -3.22
CA ILE A 65 10.70 0.69 -2.01
C ILE A 65 11.66 0.29 -0.89
N ARG A 66 11.89 -1.01 -0.69
CA ARG A 66 12.81 -1.51 0.33
C ARG A 66 14.24 -1.04 0.07
N ALA A 67 14.71 -1.17 -1.16
CA ALA A 67 16.04 -0.69 -1.55
C ALA A 67 16.20 0.82 -1.30
N TYR A 68 15.17 1.61 -1.57
CA TYR A 68 15.16 3.04 -1.25
C TYR A 68 15.27 3.28 0.27
N LEU A 69 14.45 2.61 1.08
CA LEU A 69 14.49 2.75 2.55
C LEU A 69 15.85 2.34 3.12
N ASP A 70 16.39 1.20 2.66
CA ASP A 70 17.71 0.72 3.07
C ASP A 70 18.82 1.72 2.72
N ALA A 71 18.78 2.32 1.52
CA ALA A 71 19.72 3.35 1.11
C ALA A 71 19.62 4.63 1.97
N GLN A 72 18.47 4.89 2.58
CA GLN A 72 18.25 6.01 3.49
C GLN A 72 18.49 5.65 4.97
N GLY A 73 18.82 4.38 5.27
CA GLY A 73 18.96 3.87 6.63
C GLY A 73 17.64 3.80 7.41
N LEU A 74 16.52 3.62 6.72
CA LEU A 74 15.17 3.62 7.27
C LEU A 74 14.63 2.18 7.37
N ARG A 75 13.98 1.87 8.49
CA ARG A 75 13.44 0.53 8.75
C ARG A 75 12.11 0.27 8.05
N ASP A 76 11.23 1.26 8.01
CA ASP A 76 9.88 1.16 7.48
C ASP A 76 9.39 2.50 6.92
N THR A 77 8.17 2.49 6.37
CA THR A 77 7.58 3.71 5.79
C THR A 77 7.20 4.74 6.86
N ARG A 78 7.01 4.33 8.13
CA ARG A 78 6.69 5.23 9.24
C ARG A 78 7.88 6.09 9.62
N GLU A 79 9.08 5.50 9.67
CA GLU A 79 10.32 6.25 9.89
C GLU A 79 10.57 7.24 8.75
N TRP A 80 10.30 6.82 7.52
CA TRP A 80 10.36 7.74 6.38
C TRP A 80 9.38 8.90 6.53
N ALA A 81 8.11 8.63 6.87
CA ALA A 81 7.10 9.67 7.08
C ALA A 81 7.45 10.62 8.23
N ALA A 82 7.96 10.09 9.35
CA ALA A 82 8.40 10.89 10.50
C ALA A 82 9.53 11.85 10.12
N ARG A 83 10.47 11.39 9.28
CA ARG A 83 11.56 12.23 8.77
C ARG A 83 11.08 13.36 7.86
N GLN A 84 10.06 13.12 7.05
CA GLN A 84 9.45 14.16 6.21
C GLN A 84 8.58 15.13 7.01
N GLY A 85 7.89 14.64 8.05
CA GLY A 85 7.07 15.46 8.95
C GLY A 85 7.87 16.37 9.89
N GLY A 86 9.17 16.09 10.08
CA GLY A 86 10.11 16.95 10.82
C GLY A 86 10.79 18.04 9.97
N ALA A 87 10.46 18.15 8.68
CA ALA A 87 10.99 19.17 7.76
C ALA A 87 10.03 20.38 7.60
N ALA A 88 9.17 20.63 8.59
CA ALA A 88 8.25 21.77 8.65
C ALA A 88 8.65 22.74 9.77
#